data_AF-F7SA88-F1
#
_entry.id   AF-F7SA88-F1
#
_cell.length_a   1.000
_cell.length_b   1.000
_cell.length_c   1.000
_cell.angle_alpha   90.00
_cell.angle_beta   90.00
_cell.angle_gamma   90.00
#
_symmetry.space_group_name_H-M   'P 1'
#
loop_
_entity.id
_entity.type
_entity.pdbx_description
1 polymer ?
#
loop_
_entity_poly.entity_id
_entity_poly.type
_entity_poly.pdbx_seq_one_letter_code
_entity_poly.pdbx_strand_id
1 'polypeptide(L)' 'MQAHAPLPIEAAHFGRWMELWAETAREHCPPDAADRFVLLAGRIARSLEHGIAVHRGELPLFPHANQETTHVRAD' A
#
# COMPACT_ATOMS: atom_id res chain seq x y z
N MET A 1 7.61 0.25 -9.78
CA MET A 1 7.35 -1.18 -10.08
C MET A 1 8.56 -1.85 -10.74
N GLN A 2 8.96 -1.51 -11.97
CA GLN A 2 10.05 -2.22 -12.69
C GLN A 2 11.35 -2.41 -11.90
N ALA A 3 11.82 -1.38 -11.18
CA ALA A 3 13.03 -1.49 -10.35
C ALA A 3 12.90 -2.46 -9.15
N HIS A 4 11.67 -2.80 -8.73
CA HIS A 4 11.39 -3.63 -7.56
C HIS A 4 11.12 -5.09 -7.93
N ALA A 5 10.62 -5.33 -9.15
CA ALA A 5 10.29 -6.64 -9.69
C ALA A 5 11.43 -7.69 -9.62
N PRO A 6 12.71 -7.37 -9.92
CA PRO A 6 13.78 -8.36 -9.87
C PRO A 6 14.32 -8.64 -8.46
N LEU A 7 13.89 -7.90 -7.43
CA LEU A 7 14.41 -8.05 -6.08
C LEU A 7 13.67 -9.15 -5.31
N PRO A 8 14.31 -9.82 -4.33
CA PRO A 8 13.68 -10.83 -3.48
C PRO A 8 12.80 -10.18 -2.39
N ILE A 9 11.89 -9.30 -2.79
CA ILE A 9 10.96 -8.61 -1.89
C ILE A 9 9.72 -9.50 -1.68
N GLU A 10 9.24 -9.54 -0.44
CA GLU A 10 8.06 -10.29 0.00
C GLU A 10 7.12 -9.36 0.77
N ALA A 11 5.87 -9.75 0.99
CA ALA A 11 4.86 -8.95 1.70
C ALA A 11 5.35 -8.46 3.09
N ALA A 12 6.10 -9.29 3.82
CA ALA A 12 6.68 -8.93 5.12
C ALA A 12 7.60 -7.70 5.04
N HIS A 13 8.30 -7.50 3.92
CA HIS A 13 9.16 -6.33 3.71
C HIS A 13 8.35 -5.05 3.59
N PHE A 14 7.19 -5.08 2.92
CA PHE A 14 6.30 -3.92 2.82
C PHE A 14 5.65 -3.59 4.16
N GLY A 15 5.25 -4.61 4.94
CA GLY A 15 4.79 -4.44 6.31
C GLY A 15 5.83 -3.72 7.18
N ARG A 16 7.08 -4.21 7.18
CA ARG A 16 8.18 -3.59 7.93
C ARG A 16 8.50 -2.18 7.44
N TRP A 17 8.49 -1.96 6.13
CA TRP A 17 8.71 -0.63 5.55
C TRP A 17 7.61 0.36 5.97
N MET A 18 6.35 -0.06 5.98
CA MET A 18 5.22 0.78 6.41
C MET A 18 5.30 1.16 7.89
N GLU A 19 5.73 0.26 8.77
CA GLU A 19 5.96 0.56 10.18
C GLU A 19 6.98 1.69 10.33
N LEU A 20 8.16 1.51 9.73
CA LEU A 20 9.26 2.49 9.77
C LEU A 20 8.84 3.82 9.14
N TRP A 21 8.18 3.77 7.99
CA TRP A 21 7.72 4.96 7.28
C TRP A 21 6.74 5.77 8.13
N ALA A 22 5.78 5.10 8.78
CA ALA A 22 4.78 5.77 9.60
C ALA A 22 5.37 6.37 10.88
N GLU A 23 6.34 5.68 11.50
CA GLU A 23 7.13 6.22 12.62
C GLU A 23 7.85 7.51 12.19
N THR A 24 8.68 7.44 11.14
CA THR A 24 9.45 8.57 10.63
C THR A 24 8.55 9.74 10.17
N ALA A 25 7.43 9.45 9.50
CA ALA A 25 6.51 10.49 9.05
C ALA A 25 5.92 11.26 10.24
N ARG A 26 5.56 10.58 11.33
CA ARG A 26 5.04 11.22 12.55
C ARG A 26 6.10 12.00 13.30
N GLU A 27 7.36 11.59 13.22
CA GLU A 27 8.48 12.31 13.86
C GLU A 27 8.84 13.61 13.14
N HIS A 28 8.76 13.62 11.80
CA HIS A 28 9.31 14.71 10.99
C HIS A 28 8.28 15.62 10.32
N CYS A 29 7.01 15.22 10.28
CA CYS A 29 5.98 15.98 9.57
C CYS A 29 4.86 16.43 10.50
N PRO A 30 4.19 17.55 10.17
CA PRO A 30 2.91 17.88 10.80
C PRO A 30 1.91 16.72 10.70
N PRO A 31 1.01 16.53 11.68
CA PRO A 31 0.12 15.36 11.74
C PRO A 31 -0.69 15.11 10.46
N ASP A 32 -1.24 16.17 9.87
CA ASP A 32 -2.03 16.11 8.63
C ASP A 32 -1.20 15.66 7.42
N ALA A 33 0.06 16.10 7.35
CA ALA A 33 1.00 15.68 6.33
C ALA A 33 1.46 14.22 6.54
N ALA A 34 1.73 13.83 7.79
CA ALA A 34 2.13 12.47 8.15
C ALA A 34 1.03 11.46 7.77
N ASP A 35 -0.22 11.73 8.13
CA ASP A 35 -1.36 10.89 7.80
C ASP A 35 -1.54 10.74 6.28
N ARG A 36 -1.38 11.84 5.54
CA ARG A 36 -1.44 11.82 4.07
C ARG A 36 -0.31 10.99 3.47
N PHE A 37 0.90 11.10 3.99
CA PHE A 37 2.03 10.30 3.51
C PHE A 37 1.86 8.82 3.80
N VAL A 38 1.40 8.44 4.99
CA VAL A 38 1.12 7.04 5.33
C VAL A 38 0.03 6.46 4.42
N LEU A 39 -1.04 7.21 4.15
CA LEU A 39 -2.10 6.78 3.24
C LEU A 39 -1.59 6.53 1.81
N LEU A 40 -0.79 7.45 1.28
CA LEU A 40 -0.23 7.34 -0.07
C LEU A 40 0.81 6.22 -0.17
N ALA A 41 1.71 6.12 0.81
CA ALA A 41 2.69 5.05 0.93
C ALA A 41 2.00 3.67 0.92
N GLY A 42 0.93 3.50 1.69
CA GLY A 42 0.16 2.24 1.71
C GLY A 42 -0.48 1.90 0.37
N ARG A 43 -0.95 2.89 -0.40
CA ARG A 43 -1.45 2.66 -1.78
C ARG A 43 -0.34 2.22 -2.73
N ILE A 44 0.85 2.82 -2.61
CA ILE A 44 2.02 2.46 -3.42
C ILE A 44 2.51 1.06 -3.07
N ALA A 45 2.62 0.73 -1.78
CA ALA A 45 3.01 -0.60 -1.31
C ALA A 45 2.12 -1.70 -1.90
N ARG A 46 0.79 -1.54 -1.81
CA ARG A 46 -0.16 -2.48 -2.43
C ARG A 46 0.03 -2.60 -3.94
N SER A 47 0.24 -1.49 -4.64
CA SER A 47 0.48 -1.52 -6.09
C SER A 47 1.77 -2.27 -6.45
N LEU A 48 2.83 -2.09 -5.64
CA LEU A 48 4.09 -2.81 -5.81
C LEU A 48 3.95 -4.30 -5.50
N GLU A 49 3.28 -4.68 -4.41
CA GLU A 49 2.99 -6.08 -4.06
C GLU A 49 2.26 -6.79 -5.20
N HIS A 50 1.17 -6.21 -5.71
CA HIS A 50 0.43 -6.77 -6.82
C HIS A 50 1.29 -6.86 -8.09
N GLY A 51 2.03 -5.81 -8.41
CA GLY A 51 2.89 -5.78 -9.60
C GLY A 51 4.01 -6.83 -9.54
N ILE A 52 4.58 -7.08 -8.37
CA ILE A 52 5.61 -8.11 -8.16
C ILE A 52 4.99 -9.51 -8.28
N ALA A 53 3.83 -9.76 -7.67
CA ALA A 53 3.12 -11.03 -7.80
C ALA A 53 2.82 -11.36 -9.27
N VAL A 54 2.25 -10.39 -10.01
CA VAL A 54 1.98 -10.55 -11.45
C VAL A 54 3.27 -10.81 -12.23
N HIS A 55 4.36 -10.10 -11.92
CA HIS A 55 5.65 -10.31 -12.57
C HIS A 55 6.21 -11.72 -12.35
N ARG A 56 5.94 -12.32 -11.18
CA ARG A 56 6.32 -13.70 -10.83
C ARG A 56 5.37 -14.76 -11.39
N GLY A 57 4.29 -14.36 -12.08
CA GLY A 57 3.25 -15.28 -12.55
C GLY A 57 2.35 -15.80 -11.43
N GLU A 58 2.35 -15.13 -10.27
CA GLU A 58 1.52 -15.46 -9.12
C GLU A 58 0.18 -14.72 -9.23
N LEU A 59 -0.89 -15.34 -8.73
CA LEU A 59 -2.15 -14.64 -8.55
C LEU A 59 -2.04 -13.73 -7.31
N PRO A 60 -2.29 -12.41 -7.45
CA PRO A 60 -2.28 -11.54 -6.30
C PRO A 60 -3.36 -11.98 -5.31
N LEU A 61 -2.97 -12.12 -4.04
CA LEU A 61 -3.92 -12.44 -2.97
C LEU A 61 -4.90 -11.27 -2.82
N PHE A 62 -6.15 -11.47 -3.22
CA PHE A 62 -7.26 -10.58 -2.89
C PHE A 62 -8.05 -11.18 -1.72
N PRO A 63 -7.90 -10.70 -0.48
CA PRO A 63 -8.97 -10.85 0.50
C PRO A 63 -10.07 -9.85 0.12
N HIS A 64 -11.17 -10.32 -0.47
CA HIS A 64 -12.31 -9.43 -0.72
C HIS A 64 -12.97 -9.01 0.59
N ALA A 65 -13.14 -7.71 0.78
CA ALA A 65 -14.33 -7.15 1.40
C ALA A 65 -14.63 -5.78 0.78
N ASN A 66 -15.77 -5.70 0.07
CA ASN A 66 -16.42 -4.48 -0.39
C ASN A 66 -16.32 -3.35 0.64
N GLN A 67 -15.82 -2.19 0.22
CA GLN A 67 -16.29 -0.93 0.77
C GLN A 67 -17.40 -0.50 -0.17
N GLU A 68 -18.63 -0.78 0.27
CA GLU A 68 -19.88 -0.34 -0.31
C GLU A 68 -19.74 1.10 -0.83
N THR A 69 -19.78 1.26 -2.14
CA THR A 69 -20.07 2.56 -2.75
C THR A 69 -21.49 2.88 -2.32
N THR A 70 -21.65 3.61 -1.21
CA THR A 70 -22.91 4.27 -0.89
C THR A 70 -23.13 5.33 -1.97
N HIS A 71 -23.67 4.89 -3.09
CA HIS A 71 -24.36 5.75 -4.02
C HIS A 71 -25.63 6.18 -3.30
N VAL A 72 -25.55 7.31 -2.58
CA VAL A 72 -26.74 8.07 -2.25
C VAL A 72 -27.34 8.48 -3.59
N ARG A 73 -28.45 7.83 -3.95
CA ARG A 73 -29.33 8.26 -5.03
C ARG A 73 -30.39 9.14 -4.39
N ALA A 74 -30.56 10.30 -5.02
CA ALA A 74 -31.63 11.30 -4.93
C ALA A 74 -32.82 10.99 -4.02
N ASP A 75 -33.12 11.95 -3.14
CA ASP A 75 -34.44 12.58 -3.03
C ASP A 75 -34.25 14.11 -3.03
#